data_AF-V2XGK5-F1
#
_entry.id   AF-V2XGK5-F1
#
_cell.length_a   1.000
_cell.length_b   1.000
_cell.length_c   1.000
_cell.angle_alpha   90.00
_cell.angle_beta   90.00
_cell.angle_gamma   90.00
#
_symmetry.space_group_name_H-M   'P 1'
#
loop_
_entity.id
_entity.type
_entity.pdbx_description
1 polymer ?
#
loop_
_entity_poly.entity_id
_entity_poly.type
_entity_poly.pdbx_seq_one_letter_code
_entity_poly.pdbx_strand_id
1 'polypeptide(L)'
;MTATTSEDKAQDSASHLLITDALSRSVFANMPYLIYVLLLLLVIVIFASRKYFRRRYPCRTASDVKKKETSLEKTFRLCIGAQDRPFYAHKLQELKLRQIRLNVRAREIVIESLELQRTWWSVCEHWMGILPPILYKIITWHEDAEALELDIKAFHERIARDEYCGKLTPPQSIASGTTWSKALA
;
A
#
# COMPACT_ATOMS: atom_id res chain seq x y z
N MET A 1 -23.30 41.89 65.37
CA MET A 1 -24.49 41.07 65.04
C MET A 1 -24.44 40.78 63.55
N THR A 2 -23.95 39.60 63.19
CA THR A 2 -23.65 39.14 61.84
C THR A 2 -24.53 37.93 61.55
N ALA A 3 -25.64 38.13 60.84
CA ALA A 3 -26.58 37.07 60.51
C ALA A 3 -27.25 37.35 59.16
N THR A 4 -26.46 37.45 58.08
CA THR A 4 -27.00 37.53 56.70
C THR A 4 -26.24 36.66 55.70
N THR A 5 -25.16 35.97 56.09
CA THR A 5 -24.30 35.23 55.14
C THR A 5 -24.70 33.76 54.94
N SER A 6 -25.76 33.28 55.62
CA SER A 6 -26.15 31.86 55.62
C SER A 6 -27.24 31.50 54.61
N GLU A 7 -28.12 32.43 54.23
CA GLU A 7 -29.27 32.13 53.35
C GLU A 7 -28.90 32.20 51.86
N ASP A 8 -27.99 33.10 51.47
CA ASP A 8 -27.56 33.24 50.07
C ASP A 8 -26.85 31.98 49.53
N LYS A 9 -26.12 31.24 50.38
CA LYS A 9 -25.46 29.98 49.95
C LYS A 9 -26.43 28.83 49.70
N ALA A 10 -27.55 28.79 50.44
CA ALA A 10 -28.56 27.75 50.29
C ALA A 10 -29.40 27.97 49.03
N GLN A 11 -29.69 29.24 48.71
CA GLN A 11 -30.46 29.61 47.54
C GLN A 11 -29.68 29.36 46.24
N ASP A 12 -28.38 29.65 46.22
CA ASP A 12 -27.52 29.44 45.04
C ASP A 12 -27.29 27.95 44.73
N SER A 13 -27.22 27.10 45.77
CA SER A 13 -27.12 25.64 45.61
C SER A 13 -28.41 25.02 45.06
N ALA A 14 -29.58 25.53 45.48
CA ALA A 14 -30.87 25.03 45.00
C ALA A 14 -31.13 25.39 43.52
N SER A 15 -30.75 26.61 43.10
CA SER A 15 -30.83 27.01 41.68
C SER A 15 -29.88 26.20 40.81
N HIS A 16 -28.65 25.92 41.27
CA HIS A 16 -27.72 25.09 40.52
C HIS A 16 -28.24 23.65 40.33
N LEU A 17 -28.83 23.07 41.38
CA LEU A 17 -29.36 21.70 41.33
C LEU A 17 -30.57 21.58 40.37
N LEU A 18 -31.45 22.59 40.36
CA LEU A 18 -32.59 22.66 39.45
C LEU A 18 -32.18 22.85 37.98
N ILE A 19 -31.15 23.67 37.73
CA ILE A 19 -30.61 23.87 36.37
C ILE A 19 -29.97 22.58 35.86
N THR A 20 -29.22 21.85 36.69
CA THR A 20 -28.62 20.57 36.30
C THR A 20 -29.66 19.48 36.05
N ASP A 21 -30.75 19.44 36.81
CA ASP A 21 -31.84 18.47 36.60
C ASP A 21 -32.71 18.79 35.38
N ALA A 22 -32.91 20.08 35.07
CA ALA A 22 -33.63 20.50 33.86
C ALA A 22 -32.80 20.21 32.59
N LEU A 23 -31.49 20.49 32.63
CA LEU A 23 -30.57 20.16 31.53
C LEU A 23 -30.48 18.66 31.32
N SER A 24 -30.34 17.86 32.38
CA SER A 24 -30.27 16.40 32.24
C SER A 24 -31.54 15.82 31.61
N ARG A 25 -32.73 16.22 32.07
CA ARG A 25 -34.01 15.77 31.47
C ARG A 25 -34.16 16.17 29.99
N SER A 26 -33.73 17.37 29.60
CA SER A 26 -33.77 17.83 28.20
C SER A 26 -32.81 17.08 27.29
N VAL A 27 -31.65 16.68 27.82
CA VAL A 27 -30.66 15.85 27.14
C VAL A 27 -31.19 14.42 26.98
N PHE A 28 -31.78 13.84 28.03
CA PHE A 28 -32.39 12.50 27.98
C PHE A 28 -33.59 12.39 27.04
N ALA A 29 -34.41 13.43 26.90
CA ALA A 29 -35.53 13.45 25.95
C ALA A 29 -35.10 13.46 24.47
N ASN A 30 -33.91 14.01 24.18
CA ASN A 30 -33.34 14.09 22.83
C ASN A 30 -32.29 13.00 22.53
N MET A 31 -31.98 12.14 23.50
CA MET A 31 -31.06 11.00 23.34
C MET A 31 -31.35 10.13 22.12
N PRO A 32 -32.60 9.71 21.81
CA PRO A 32 -32.83 8.89 20.63
C PRO A 32 -32.49 9.63 19.34
N TYR A 33 -32.81 10.93 19.24
CA TYR A 33 -32.50 11.74 18.06
C TYR A 33 -30.98 11.93 17.88
N LEU A 34 -30.26 12.19 18.96
CA LEU A 34 -28.80 12.24 18.95
C LEU A 34 -28.19 10.92 18.49
N ILE A 35 -28.72 9.78 18.94
CA ILE A 35 -28.29 8.46 18.50
C ILE A 35 -28.52 8.28 16.99
N TYR A 36 -29.70 8.67 16.47
CA TYR A 36 -29.99 8.59 15.03
C TYR A 36 -29.06 9.47 14.19
N VAL A 37 -28.80 10.70 14.64
CA VAL A 37 -27.86 11.61 13.96
C VAL A 37 -26.45 11.04 13.98
N LEU A 38 -26.01 10.48 15.11
CA LEU A 38 -24.69 9.86 15.22
C LEU A 38 -24.56 8.63 14.30
N LEU A 39 -25.58 7.79 14.23
CA LEU A 39 -25.64 6.64 13.33
C LEU A 39 -25.60 7.07 11.86
N LEU A 40 -26.38 8.09 11.49
CA LEU A 40 -26.39 8.63 10.13
C LEU A 40 -25.00 9.15 9.74
N LEU A 41 -24.35 9.90 10.63
CA LEU A 41 -23.02 10.45 10.42
C LEU A 41 -21.98 9.32 10.29
N LEU A 42 -22.07 8.27 11.10
CA LEU A 42 -21.23 7.08 11.02
C LEU A 42 -21.37 6.38 9.65
N VAL A 43 -22.60 6.19 9.16
CA VAL A 43 -22.86 5.60 7.84
C VAL A 43 -22.24 6.44 6.72
N ILE A 44 -22.38 7.77 6.78
CA ILE A 44 -21.78 8.68 5.80
C ILE A 44 -20.25 8.55 5.81
N VAL A 45 -19.63 8.50 6.99
CA VAL A 45 -18.18 8.33 7.15
C VAL A 45 -17.72 6.99 6.59
N ILE A 46 -18.45 5.90 6.83
CA ILE A 46 -18.14 4.57 6.28
C ILE A 46 -18.19 4.59 4.75
N PHE A 47 -19.22 5.20 4.16
CA PHE A 47 -19.34 5.30 2.70
C PHE A 47 -18.25 6.18 2.07
N ALA A 48 -17.99 7.35 2.67
CA ALA A 48 -16.98 8.29 2.20
C ALA A 48 -15.58 7.67 2.28
N SER A 49 -15.23 7.08 3.42
CA SER A 49 -13.96 6.39 3.62
C SER A 49 -13.80 5.22 2.66
N ARG A 50 -14.82 4.37 2.49
CA ARG A 50 -14.78 3.26 1.53
C ARG A 50 -14.52 3.73 0.10
N LYS A 51 -15.14 4.83 -0.33
CA LYS A 51 -14.89 5.42 -1.66
C LYS A 51 -13.48 6.03 -1.76
N TYR A 52 -13.03 6.69 -0.71
CA TYR A 52 -11.70 7.29 -0.63
C TYR A 52 -10.60 6.23 -0.73
N PHE A 53 -10.64 5.23 0.15
CA PHE A 53 -9.71 4.11 0.10
C PHE A 53 -9.80 3.38 -1.24
N ARG A 54 -11.02 3.27 -1.82
CA ARG A 54 -11.22 2.72 -3.16
C ARG A 54 -10.39 3.36 -4.24
N ARG A 55 -10.34 4.68 -4.20
CA ARG A 55 -9.65 5.48 -5.19
C ARG A 55 -8.15 5.55 -4.94
N ARG A 56 -7.74 5.62 -3.67
CA ARG A 56 -6.34 5.89 -3.30
C ARG A 56 -5.44 4.66 -3.30
N TYR A 57 -6.00 3.49 -2.99
CA TYR A 57 -5.26 2.24 -2.84
C TYR A 57 -5.86 1.18 -3.75
N PRO A 58 -5.24 0.86 -4.90
CA PRO A 58 -5.77 -0.15 -5.82
C PRO A 58 -5.67 -1.57 -5.23
N CYS A 59 -4.66 -1.84 -4.39
CA CYS A 59 -4.53 -3.09 -3.66
C CYS A 59 -4.91 -2.88 -2.18
N ARG A 60 -5.94 -3.61 -1.73
CA ARG A 60 -6.43 -3.50 -0.33
C ARG A 60 -6.61 -4.83 0.36
N THR A 61 -6.68 -5.89 -0.43
CA THR A 61 -6.87 -7.25 0.08
C THR A 61 -5.65 -8.09 -0.22
N ALA A 62 -5.46 -9.15 0.56
CA ALA A 62 -4.47 -10.19 0.29
C ALA A 62 -4.66 -10.81 -1.12
N SER A 63 -5.89 -10.81 -1.64
CA SER A 63 -6.17 -11.25 -3.00
C SER A 63 -5.57 -10.32 -4.07
N ASP A 64 -5.55 -9.01 -3.83
CA ASP A 64 -4.95 -8.03 -4.73
C ASP A 64 -3.42 -8.13 -4.72
N VAL A 65 -2.84 -8.37 -3.54
CA VAL A 65 -1.40 -8.67 -3.38
C VAL A 65 -1.02 -9.89 -4.24
N LYS A 66 -1.79 -10.98 -4.15
CA LYS A 66 -1.55 -12.18 -4.96
C LYS A 66 -1.68 -11.91 -6.47
N LYS A 67 -2.68 -11.13 -6.90
CA LYS A 67 -2.80 -10.73 -8.32
C LYS A 67 -1.59 -9.93 -8.78
N LYS A 68 -1.14 -8.95 -7.98
CA LYS A 68 0.04 -8.13 -8.30
C LYS A 68 1.33 -8.97 -8.31
N GLU A 69 1.49 -9.92 -7.39
CA GLU A 69 2.60 -10.89 -7.37
C GLU A 69 2.66 -11.68 -8.69
N THR A 70 1.52 -12.24 -9.14
CA THR A 70 1.47 -12.98 -10.42
C THR A 70 1.77 -12.09 -11.63
N SER A 71 1.36 -10.82 -11.59
CA SER A 71 1.68 -9.85 -12.65
C SER A 71 3.18 -9.59 -12.69
N LEU A 72 3.79 -9.35 -11.53
CA LEU A 72 5.23 -9.11 -11.41
C LEU A 72 6.04 -10.31 -11.91
N GLU A 73 5.61 -11.54 -11.61
CA GLU A 73 6.25 -12.75 -12.13
C GLU A 73 6.19 -12.83 -13.66
N LYS A 74 5.04 -12.50 -14.26
CA LYS A 74 4.92 -12.42 -15.72
C LYS A 74 5.87 -11.39 -16.33
N THR A 75 5.99 -10.22 -15.71
CA THR A 75 6.93 -9.17 -16.16
C THR A 75 8.38 -9.64 -16.03
N PHE A 76 8.73 -10.32 -14.94
CA PHE A 76 10.08 -10.86 -14.75
C PHE A 76 10.43 -11.93 -15.80
N ARG A 77 9.47 -12.75 -16.23
CA ARG A 77 9.72 -13.76 -17.29
C ARG A 77 10.20 -13.17 -18.60
N LEU A 78 9.85 -11.93 -18.92
CA LEU A 78 10.35 -11.21 -20.10
C LEU A 78 11.88 -10.99 -20.07
N CYS A 79 12.48 -11.04 -18.88
CA CYS A 79 13.91 -10.79 -18.68
C CYS A 79 14.73 -12.09 -18.59
N ILE A 80 14.10 -13.26 -18.53
CA ILE A 80 14.80 -14.56 -18.37
C ILE A 80 15.72 -14.85 -19.56
N GLY A 81 15.34 -14.44 -20.78
CA GLY A 81 16.20 -14.61 -21.95
C GLY A 81 17.54 -13.87 -21.90
N ALA A 82 17.71 -12.91 -20.97
CA ALA A 82 18.98 -12.23 -20.74
C ALA A 82 19.91 -12.97 -19.76
N GLN A 83 19.45 -14.08 -19.16
CA GLN A 83 20.23 -14.85 -18.18
C GLN A 83 21.49 -15.47 -18.80
N ASP A 84 21.44 -15.80 -20.09
CA ASP A 84 22.57 -16.39 -20.82
C ASP A 84 23.67 -15.37 -21.16
N ARG A 85 23.42 -14.07 -20.91
CA ARG A 85 24.37 -12.99 -21.19
C ARG A 85 25.08 -12.57 -19.89
N PRO A 86 26.41 -12.82 -19.76
CA PRO A 86 27.15 -12.59 -18.51
C PRO A 86 27.13 -11.12 -18.06
N PHE A 87 27.05 -10.17 -19.00
CA PHE A 87 26.97 -8.74 -18.71
C PHE A 87 25.71 -8.35 -17.89
N TYR A 88 24.60 -9.07 -18.08
CA TYR A 88 23.34 -8.78 -17.38
C TYR A 88 23.08 -9.69 -16.17
N ALA A 89 23.86 -10.76 -16.01
CA ALA A 89 23.65 -11.79 -14.99
C ALA A 89 23.59 -11.21 -13.56
N HIS A 90 24.51 -10.31 -13.22
CA HIS A 90 24.53 -9.68 -11.89
C HIS A 90 23.26 -8.87 -11.61
N LYS A 91 22.83 -8.03 -12.57
CA LYS A 91 21.63 -7.20 -12.40
C LYS A 91 20.37 -8.04 -12.35
N LEU A 92 20.28 -9.09 -13.17
CA LEU A 92 19.17 -10.04 -13.15
C LEU A 92 19.08 -10.78 -11.80
N GLN A 93 20.23 -11.15 -11.21
CA GLN A 93 20.28 -11.77 -9.88
C GLN A 93 19.81 -10.81 -8.79
N GLU A 94 20.21 -9.53 -8.84
CA GLU A 94 19.73 -8.50 -7.91
C GLU A 94 18.20 -8.35 -7.97
N LEU A 95 17.64 -8.25 -9.17
CA LEU A 95 16.19 -8.15 -9.38
C LEU A 95 15.46 -9.40 -8.87
N LYS A 96 16.02 -10.59 -9.12
CA LYS A 96 15.48 -11.87 -8.63
C LYS A 96 15.46 -11.92 -7.10
N LEU A 97 16.53 -11.47 -6.44
CA LEU A 97 16.59 -11.41 -4.97
C LEU A 97 15.54 -10.45 -4.39
N ARG A 98 15.37 -9.27 -5.00
CA ARG A 98 14.31 -8.32 -4.61
C ARG A 98 12.93 -8.93 -4.78
N GLN A 99 12.69 -9.64 -5.89
CA GLN A 99 11.42 -10.34 -6.13
C GLN A 99 11.15 -11.40 -5.08
N ILE A 100 12.12 -12.25 -4.74
CA ILE A 100 11.97 -13.27 -3.70
C ILE A 100 11.61 -12.63 -2.36
N ARG A 101 12.29 -11.55 -1.97
CA ARG A 101 12.00 -10.81 -0.74
C ARG A 101 10.58 -10.25 -0.73
N LEU A 102 10.11 -9.73 -1.86
CA LEU A 102 8.74 -9.24 -2.01
C LEU A 102 7.71 -10.37 -1.90
N ASN A 103 7.98 -11.53 -2.50
CA ASN A 103 7.09 -12.70 -2.41
C ASN A 103 7.00 -13.23 -0.97
N VAL A 104 8.10 -13.23 -0.23
CA VAL A 104 8.09 -13.60 1.20
C VAL A 104 7.18 -12.65 1.99
N ARG A 105 7.33 -11.33 1.82
CA ARG A 105 6.46 -10.34 2.47
C ARG A 105 4.99 -10.46 2.03
N ALA A 106 4.74 -10.76 0.76
CA ALA A 106 3.40 -10.99 0.24
C ALA A 106 2.72 -12.16 0.97
N ARG A 107 3.44 -13.26 1.18
CA ARG A 107 2.94 -14.43 1.91
C ARG A 107 2.69 -14.13 3.37
N GLU A 108 3.57 -13.36 4.03
CA GLU A 108 3.38 -12.91 5.40
C GLU A 108 2.07 -12.12 5.55
N ILE A 109 1.83 -11.15 4.65
CA ILE A 109 0.58 -10.38 4.59
C ILE A 109 -0.63 -11.30 4.41
N VAL A 110 -0.53 -12.33 3.55
CA VAL A 110 -1.62 -13.29 3.34
C VAL A 110 -1.90 -14.09 4.62
N ILE A 111 -0.85 -14.60 5.29
CA ILE A 111 -1.00 -15.37 6.53
C ILE A 111 -1.64 -14.50 7.61
N GLU A 112 -1.13 -13.29 7.82
CA GLU A 112 -1.65 -12.33 8.79
C GLU A 112 -3.12 -11.98 8.47
N SER A 113 -3.48 -11.86 7.20
CA SER A 113 -4.88 -11.62 6.81
C SER A 113 -5.81 -12.76 7.20
N LEU A 114 -5.35 -14.01 7.08
CA LEU A 114 -6.12 -15.19 7.49
C LEU A 114 -6.26 -15.27 9.01
N GLU A 115 -5.24 -14.86 9.76
CA GLU A 115 -5.32 -14.78 11.23
C GLU A 115 -6.32 -13.71 11.67
N LEU A 116 -6.28 -12.53 11.04
CA LEU A 116 -7.22 -11.46 11.35
C LEU A 116 -8.67 -11.80 10.97
N GLN A 117 -8.88 -12.64 9.95
CA GLN A 117 -10.23 -13.13 9.62
C GLN A 117 -10.88 -13.96 10.72
N ARG A 118 -10.12 -14.51 11.68
CA ARG A 118 -10.67 -15.20 12.85
C ARG A 118 -11.14 -14.26 13.96
N THR A 119 -10.83 -12.97 13.85
CA THR A 119 -11.12 -11.96 14.87
C THR A 119 -12.26 -11.04 14.44
N TRP A 120 -12.62 -10.08 15.29
CA TRP A 120 -13.65 -9.07 14.96
C TRP A 120 -13.28 -8.21 13.74
N TRP A 121 -12.01 -8.21 13.32
CA TRP A 121 -11.56 -7.54 12.08
C TRP A 121 -12.21 -8.10 10.81
N SER A 122 -12.71 -9.34 10.82
CA SER A 122 -13.50 -9.91 9.72
C SER A 122 -14.79 -9.11 9.44
N VAL A 123 -15.44 -8.62 10.49
CA VAL A 123 -16.63 -7.75 10.37
C VAL A 123 -16.21 -6.42 9.74
N CYS A 124 -15.08 -5.87 10.14
CA CYS A 124 -14.53 -4.66 9.55
C CYS A 124 -14.18 -4.85 8.07
N GLU A 125 -13.59 -5.98 7.68
CA GLU A 125 -13.35 -6.34 6.28
C GLU A 125 -14.65 -6.37 5.49
N HIS A 126 -15.72 -6.97 6.04
CA HIS A 126 -17.01 -7.05 5.36
C HIS A 126 -17.64 -5.66 5.11
N TRP A 127 -17.61 -4.77 6.12
CA TRP A 127 -18.24 -3.44 6.03
C TRP A 127 -17.37 -2.43 5.25
N MET A 128 -16.09 -2.32 5.59
CA MET A 128 -15.16 -1.34 5.02
C MET A 128 -14.51 -1.84 3.72
N GLY A 129 -14.41 -3.16 3.54
CA GLY A 129 -13.66 -3.78 2.43
C GLY A 129 -12.15 -3.71 2.62
N ILE A 130 -11.67 -3.54 3.86
CA ILE A 130 -10.27 -3.29 4.21
C ILE A 130 -9.99 -3.89 5.59
N LEU A 131 -8.77 -4.42 5.80
CA LEU A 131 -8.23 -4.76 7.12
C LEU A 131 -7.27 -3.66 7.57
N PRO A 132 -7.69 -2.72 8.46
CA PRO A 132 -6.83 -1.62 8.89
C PRO A 132 -5.46 -2.04 9.43
N PRO A 133 -5.31 -3.12 10.22
CA PRO A 133 -4.01 -3.50 10.78
C PRO A 133 -2.96 -3.89 9.72
N ILE A 134 -3.41 -4.45 8.60
CA ILE A 134 -2.53 -4.95 7.52
C ILE A 134 -2.43 -3.93 6.39
N LEU A 135 -3.32 -2.93 6.35
CA LEU A 135 -3.38 -1.95 5.27
C LEU A 135 -2.03 -1.26 5.05
N TYR A 136 -1.35 -0.86 6.12
CA TYR A 136 -0.02 -0.25 6.01
C TYR A 136 1.02 -1.20 5.37
N LYS A 137 1.04 -2.47 5.78
CA LYS A 137 1.91 -3.49 5.19
C LYS A 137 1.60 -3.72 3.71
N ILE A 138 0.32 -3.73 3.33
CA ILE A 138 -0.11 -3.86 1.93
C ILE A 138 0.34 -2.66 1.10
N ILE A 139 0.21 -1.44 1.63
CA ILE A 139 0.60 -0.21 0.92
C ILE A 139 2.10 -0.17 0.69
N THR A 140 2.89 -0.37 1.75
CA THR A 140 4.36 -0.37 1.65
C THR A 140 4.85 -1.48 0.71
N TRP A 141 4.25 -2.66 0.79
CA TRP A 141 4.54 -3.76 -0.14
C TRP A 141 4.20 -3.40 -1.59
N HIS A 142 3.07 -2.73 -1.83
CA HIS A 142 2.65 -2.32 -3.17
C HIS A 142 3.59 -1.31 -3.79
N GLU A 143 4.02 -0.29 -3.03
CA GLU A 143 4.99 0.70 -3.49
C GLU A 143 6.32 0.04 -3.88
N ASP A 144 6.82 -0.87 -3.05
CA ASP A 144 8.02 -1.64 -3.36
C ASP A 144 7.85 -2.55 -4.60
N ALA A 145 6.66 -3.14 -4.77
CA ALA A 145 6.34 -3.97 -5.93
C ALA A 145 6.26 -3.14 -7.22
N GLU A 146 5.70 -1.94 -7.18
CA GLU A 146 5.69 -1.01 -8.32
C GLU A 146 7.09 -0.53 -8.68
N ALA A 147 7.90 -0.19 -7.68
CA ALA A 147 9.29 0.18 -7.91
C ALA A 147 10.06 -0.97 -8.59
N LEU A 148 9.88 -2.20 -8.13
CA LEU A 148 10.50 -3.36 -8.77
C LEU A 148 9.96 -3.62 -10.18
N GLU A 149 8.66 -3.45 -10.42
CA GLU A 149 8.06 -3.60 -11.76
C GLU A 149 8.66 -2.60 -12.75
N LEU A 150 8.85 -1.35 -12.33
CA LEU A 150 9.50 -0.31 -13.13
C LEU A 150 10.97 -0.64 -13.39
N ASP A 151 11.70 -1.11 -12.38
CA ASP A 151 13.09 -1.56 -12.53
C ASP A 151 13.22 -2.69 -13.55
N ILE A 152 12.31 -3.69 -13.50
CA ILE A 152 12.29 -4.81 -14.44
C ILE A 152 11.98 -4.32 -15.87
N LYS A 153 11.00 -3.42 -16.03
CA LYS A 153 10.66 -2.84 -17.34
C LYS A 153 11.82 -2.04 -17.92
N ALA A 154 12.46 -1.19 -17.12
CA ALA A 154 13.62 -0.42 -17.55
C ALA A 154 14.81 -1.34 -17.91
N PHE A 155 15.00 -2.43 -17.17
CA PHE A 155 16.01 -3.43 -17.48
C PHE A 155 15.72 -4.17 -18.79
N HIS A 156 14.48 -4.60 -19.01
CA HIS A 156 14.04 -5.21 -20.26
C HIS A 156 14.25 -4.28 -21.46
N GLU A 157 13.89 -3.00 -21.33
CA GLU A 157 14.09 -2.01 -22.38
C GLU A 157 15.57 -1.82 -22.72
N ARG A 158 16.45 -1.80 -21.71
CA ARG A 158 17.91 -1.75 -21.93
C ARG A 158 18.41 -2.94 -22.74
N ILE A 159 17.97 -4.16 -22.39
CA ILE A 159 18.35 -5.38 -23.13
C ILE A 159 17.87 -5.28 -24.60
N ALA A 160 16.63 -4.86 -24.81
CA ALA A 160 16.06 -4.71 -26.14
C ALA A 160 16.82 -3.67 -26.97
N ARG A 161 17.19 -2.55 -26.35
CA ARG A 161 17.98 -1.48 -26.97
C ARG A 161 19.39 -1.94 -27.35
N ASP A 162 20.07 -2.65 -26.46
CA ASP A 162 21.42 -3.15 -26.71
C ASP A 162 21.42 -4.19 -27.84
N GLU A 163 20.39 -5.04 -27.91
CA GLU A 163 20.21 -5.96 -29.04
C GLU A 163 19.94 -5.24 -30.36
N TYR A 164 19.15 -4.17 -30.34
CA TYR A 164 18.90 -3.34 -31.52
C TYR A 164 20.17 -2.65 -32.00
N CYS A 165 20.94 -2.04 -31.10
CA CYS A 165 22.22 -1.40 -31.43
C CYS A 165 23.25 -2.41 -31.97
N GLY A 166 23.33 -3.61 -31.39
CA GLY A 166 24.23 -4.67 -31.86
C GLY A 166 23.92 -5.13 -33.29
N LYS A 167 22.64 -5.08 -33.71
CA LYS A 167 22.22 -5.39 -35.09
C LYS A 167 22.54 -4.27 -36.09
N LEU A 168 22.69 -3.03 -35.62
CA LEU A 168 22.98 -1.86 -36.46
C LEU A 168 24.47 -1.64 -36.69
N THR A 169 25.34 -2.18 -35.84
CA THR A 169 26.79 -2.20 -36.12
C THR A 169 27.08 -3.20 -37.24
N PRO A 170 27.51 -2.76 -38.44
CA PRO A 170 27.95 -3.69 -39.46
C PRO A 170 29.14 -4.50 -38.93
N PRO A 171 29.30 -5.78 -39.33
CA PRO A 171 30.48 -6.55 -38.98
C PRO A 171 31.69 -5.73 -39.41
N GLN A 172 32.57 -5.39 -38.47
CA GLN A 172 33.89 -4.88 -38.82
C GLN A 172 34.55 -5.96 -39.69
N SER A 173 34.47 -5.76 -41.00
CA SER A 173 35.29 -6.48 -41.94
C SER A 173 36.71 -6.28 -41.45
N ILE A 174 37.34 -7.39 -41.10
CA ILE A 174 38.76 -7.50 -40.82
C ILE A 174 39.46 -6.81 -41.99
N ALA A 175 39.86 -5.55 -41.80
CA ALA A 175 40.83 -4.90 -42.66
C ALA A 175 42.14 -5.61 -42.34
N SER A 176 42.35 -6.72 -43.01
CA SER A 176 43.59 -7.46 -43.09
C SER A 176 44.64 -6.53 -43.68
N GLY A 177 45.25 -5.73 -42.80
CA GLY A 177 46.53 -5.05 -43.06
C GLY A 177 47.66 -6.07 -43.08
N THR A 178 47.60 -7.05 -43.99
CA THR A 178 48.72 -7.89 -44.37
C THR A 178 49.60 -7.05 -45.29
N THR A 179 50.34 -6.09 -44.73
CA THR A 179 51.43 -5.44 -45.45
C THR A 179 52.67 -6.31 -45.33
N TRP A 180 52.96 -6.95 -46.45
CA TRP A 180 54.14 -7.73 -46.77
C TRP A 180 55.42 -6.97 -46.42
N SER A 181 56.04 -7.29 -45.29
CA SER A 181 57.39 -6.82 -44.96
C SER A 181 58.36 -8.00 -45.05
N LYS A 182 58.61 -8.46 -46.28
CA LYS A 182 59.79 -9.25 -46.68
C LYS A 182 60.11 -8.98 -48.14
N ALA A 183 61.06 -8.10 -48.39
CA ALA A 183 62.10 -8.23 -49.42
C ALA A 183 62.88 -6.90 -49.48
N LEU A 184 63.97 -6.79 -48.73
CA LEU A 184 65.21 -6.04 -49.03
C LEU A 184 66.04 -5.95 -47.74
N ALA A 185 66.87 -6.98 -47.52
CA ALA A 185 68.20 -6.94 -46.88
C ALA A 185 68.68 -8.39 -46.70
#